data_AF-A0A7R9VFB4-F1
#
_entry.id   AF-A0A7R9VFB4-F1
#
_cell.length_a   1.000
_cell.length_b   1.000
_cell.length_c   1.000
_cell.angle_alpha   90.00
_cell.angle_beta   90.00
_cell.angle_gamma   90.00
#
_symmetry.space_group_name_H-M   'P 1'
#
loop_
_entity.id
_entity.type
_entity.pdbx_description
1 polymer ?
#
loop_
_entity_poly.entity_id
_entity_poly.type
_entity_poly.pdbx_seq_one_letter_code
_entity_poly.pdbx_strand_id
1 'polypeptide(L)'
;AAAGSAPSMNKLYGRWQTEPWRRPVALNGVVPKNARGNVECPPLLKELPLGTVHLSFPGIWAVCRDLRIDYAPALVGFELQQGRMLPKIDGVVVCEEFQEQVVCEYLQREEAKHAARMAKQRREALAAWRQVLQAMRMRQQLRSNYEADGKVALAEEQDVVDLTRAEDGEDTPASASAHEMILQRLQRKYGQAHGGQLEPEATAPDSTAAVNDSMERIDAEEF
;
A
#
# COMPACT_ATOMS: atom_id res chain seq x y z
N ALA A 1 -14.92 -48.03 -15.63
CA ALA A 1 -13.57 -48.52 -15.30
C ALA A 1 -12.85 -47.42 -14.51
N ALA A 2 -12.82 -47.53 -13.18
CA ALA A 2 -12.09 -46.60 -12.32
C ALA A 2 -10.64 -47.07 -12.24
N ALA A 3 -9.71 -46.33 -12.85
CA ALA A 3 -8.28 -46.59 -12.71
C ALA A 3 -7.90 -46.36 -11.24
N GLY A 4 -7.57 -47.44 -10.52
CA GLY A 4 -7.04 -47.36 -9.17
C GLY A 4 -5.71 -46.61 -9.19
N SER A 5 -5.71 -45.41 -8.60
CA SER A 5 -4.47 -44.64 -8.38
C SER A 5 -3.55 -45.46 -7.49
N ALA A 6 -2.38 -45.84 -8.00
CA ALA A 6 -1.34 -46.48 -7.19
C ALA A 6 -1.02 -45.59 -5.97
N PRO A 7 -0.74 -46.17 -4.79
CA PRO A 7 -0.38 -45.40 -3.61
C PRO A 7 0.87 -44.57 -3.92
N SER A 8 0.79 -43.25 -3.74
CA SER A 8 1.91 -42.34 -3.97
C SER A 8 3.01 -42.64 -2.95
N MET A 9 4.09 -43.26 -3.41
CA MET A 9 5.28 -43.53 -2.60
C MET A 9 6.03 -42.21 -2.35
N ASN A 10 5.84 -41.63 -1.18
CA ASN A 10 6.60 -40.46 -0.75
C ASN A 10 8.04 -40.87 -0.42
N LYS A 11 9.01 -40.30 -1.13
CA LYS A 11 10.43 -40.51 -0.84
C LYS A 11 10.80 -39.71 0.41
N LEU A 12 11.37 -40.38 1.39
CA LEU A 12 11.87 -39.78 2.62
C LEU A 12 13.38 -39.66 2.54
N TYR A 13 13.93 -38.55 3.03
CA TYR A 13 15.35 -38.24 2.96
C TYR A 13 15.91 -37.92 4.34
N GLY A 14 17.14 -38.38 4.62
CA GLY A 14 17.87 -38.00 5.81
C GLY A 14 18.54 -36.63 5.65
N ARG A 15 18.82 -35.93 6.76
CA ARG A 15 19.48 -34.61 6.73
C ARG A 15 20.85 -34.62 6.04
N TRP A 16 21.56 -35.75 6.07
CA TRP A 16 22.84 -35.94 5.39
C TRP A 16 22.73 -35.97 3.86
N GLN A 17 21.51 -36.15 3.32
CA GLN A 17 21.21 -36.10 1.89
C GLN A 17 20.75 -34.72 1.42
N THR A 18 20.58 -33.78 2.36
CA THR A 18 20.04 -32.45 2.07
C THR A 18 21.13 -31.40 2.18
N GLU A 19 21.13 -30.44 1.27
CA GLU A 19 22.01 -29.27 1.30
C GLU A 19 21.21 -28.00 1.66
N PRO A 20 21.83 -27.00 2.31
CA PRO A 20 21.20 -25.71 2.52
C PRO A 20 20.82 -25.07 1.17
N TRP A 21 19.56 -24.66 1.05
CA TRP A 21 19.08 -23.98 -0.14
C TRP A 21 19.78 -22.64 -0.35
N ARG A 22 20.31 -22.40 -1.55
CA ARG A 22 20.90 -21.12 -1.95
C ARG A 22 19.84 -20.23 -2.61
N ARG A 23 19.53 -19.12 -1.94
CA ARG A 23 18.58 -18.10 -2.41
C ARG A 23 19.07 -17.40 -3.69
N PRO A 24 18.18 -17.14 -4.67
CA PRO A 24 18.54 -16.38 -5.87
C PRO A 24 18.80 -14.90 -5.53
N VAL A 25 19.64 -14.25 -6.33
CA VAL A 25 19.98 -12.83 -6.20
C VAL A 25 19.16 -12.03 -7.22
N ALA A 26 18.56 -10.92 -6.81
CA ALA A 26 17.98 -9.97 -7.74
C ALA A 26 19.12 -9.19 -8.43
N LEU A 27 19.09 -9.16 -9.75
CA LEU A 27 20.09 -8.46 -10.58
C LEU A 27 19.36 -7.46 -11.48
N ASN A 28 19.92 -6.27 -11.62
CA ASN A 28 19.42 -5.20 -12.52
C ASN A 28 17.97 -4.78 -12.26
N GLY A 29 17.54 -4.75 -11.00
CA GLY A 29 16.17 -4.36 -10.65
C GLY A 29 15.10 -5.39 -11.04
N VAL A 30 15.48 -6.62 -11.43
CA VAL A 30 14.54 -7.70 -11.78
C VAL A 30 14.43 -8.69 -10.64
N VAL A 31 13.19 -8.99 -10.24
CA VAL A 31 12.91 -9.93 -9.16
C VAL A 31 12.93 -11.37 -9.70
N PRO A 32 13.68 -12.30 -9.09
CA PRO A 32 13.70 -13.70 -9.53
C PRO A 32 12.38 -14.38 -9.20
N LYS A 33 11.63 -14.80 -10.23
CA LYS A 33 10.27 -15.38 -10.11
C LYS A 33 10.31 -16.91 -10.27
N ASN A 34 9.46 -17.61 -9.52
CA ASN A 34 9.25 -19.05 -9.71
C ASN A 34 8.50 -19.32 -11.03
N ALA A 35 8.37 -20.58 -11.45
CA ALA A 35 7.65 -20.97 -12.68
C ALA A 35 6.19 -20.48 -12.73
N ARG A 36 5.60 -20.16 -11.57
CA ARG A 36 4.23 -19.62 -11.43
C ARG A 36 4.18 -18.08 -11.41
N GLY A 37 5.32 -17.41 -11.56
CA GLY A 37 5.44 -15.95 -11.54
C GLY A 37 5.48 -15.30 -10.16
N ASN A 38 5.47 -16.08 -9.07
CA ASN A 38 5.45 -15.59 -7.68
C ASN A 38 6.79 -15.80 -6.98
N VAL A 39 6.99 -15.08 -5.88
CA VAL A 39 8.11 -15.30 -4.93
C VAL A 39 7.57 -15.85 -3.63
N GLU A 40 8.22 -16.88 -3.09
CA GLU A 40 7.89 -17.45 -1.78
C GLU A 40 8.50 -16.59 -0.67
N CYS A 41 7.64 -16.04 0.18
CA CYS A 41 8.00 -15.18 1.29
C CYS A 41 7.91 -15.93 2.63
N PRO A 42 8.61 -15.45 3.68
CA PRO A 42 8.40 -15.95 5.04
C PRO A 42 6.92 -15.89 5.43
N PRO A 43 6.36 -16.95 6.06
CA PRO A 43 7.05 -18.08 6.71
C PRO A 43 7.42 -19.29 5.82
N LEU A 44 7.05 -19.35 4.53
CA LEU A 44 7.33 -20.52 3.68
C LEU A 44 8.84 -20.75 3.48
N LEU A 45 9.55 -19.66 3.21
CA LEU A 45 10.99 -19.61 3.12
C LEU A 45 11.56 -18.83 4.30
N LYS A 46 12.75 -19.21 4.75
CA LYS A 46 13.42 -18.48 5.84
C LYS A 46 13.79 -17.05 5.44
N GLU A 47 14.17 -16.87 4.18
CA GLU A 47 14.71 -15.62 3.65
C GLU A 47 14.18 -15.38 2.24
N LEU A 48 13.99 -14.09 1.90
CA LEU A 48 13.63 -13.62 0.56
C LEU A 48 14.80 -13.80 -0.42
N PRO A 49 14.66 -13.58 -1.73
CA PRO A 49 15.81 -13.40 -2.62
C PRO A 49 16.76 -12.30 -2.13
N LEU A 50 18.06 -12.38 -2.44
CA LEU A 50 19.03 -11.33 -2.04
C LEU A 50 18.72 -10.02 -2.80
N GLY A 51 18.75 -8.89 -2.09
CA GLY A 51 18.44 -7.57 -2.66
C GLY A 51 16.95 -7.30 -2.90
N THR A 52 16.05 -8.08 -2.30
CA THR A 52 14.60 -7.85 -2.41
C THR A 52 13.94 -7.67 -1.05
N VAL A 53 12.85 -6.92 -1.06
CA VAL A 53 12.07 -6.58 0.13
C VAL A 53 10.60 -6.88 -0.11
N HIS A 54 9.96 -7.44 0.93
CA HIS A 54 8.53 -7.73 0.95
C HIS A 54 7.75 -6.53 1.46
N LEU A 55 6.77 -6.09 0.68
CA LEU A 55 5.83 -5.02 1.02
C LEU A 55 4.41 -5.60 1.12
N SER A 56 3.94 -5.83 2.33
CA SER A 56 2.57 -6.27 2.64
C SER A 56 1.66 -5.06 2.86
N PHE A 57 1.28 -4.40 1.76
CA PHE A 57 0.27 -3.34 1.78
C PHE A 57 -0.88 -3.66 0.80
N PRO A 58 -2.13 -3.32 1.16
CA PRO A 58 -3.26 -3.55 0.28
C PRO A 58 -3.16 -2.68 -0.97
N GLY A 59 -3.30 -3.27 -2.16
CA GLY A 59 -3.33 -2.51 -3.42
C GLY A 59 -1.97 -1.96 -3.90
N ILE A 60 -0.86 -2.32 -3.25
CA ILE A 60 0.50 -1.88 -3.62
C ILE A 60 0.89 -2.26 -5.05
N TRP A 61 0.34 -3.36 -5.58
CA TRP A 61 0.55 -3.81 -6.95
C TRP A 61 0.15 -2.75 -7.99
N ALA A 62 -0.84 -1.90 -7.69
CA ALA A 62 -1.27 -0.84 -8.59
C ALA A 62 -0.19 0.25 -8.68
N VAL A 63 0.42 0.60 -7.54
CA VAL A 63 1.51 1.57 -7.48
C VAL A 63 2.74 1.08 -8.24
N CYS A 64 3.13 -0.19 -8.06
CA CYS A 64 4.25 -0.76 -8.80
C CYS A 64 4.01 -0.75 -10.33
N ARG A 65 2.76 -1.00 -10.75
CA ARG A 65 2.36 -0.93 -12.16
C ARG A 65 2.45 0.48 -12.72
N ASP A 66 1.97 1.47 -11.97
CA ASP A 66 1.97 2.88 -12.37
C ASP A 66 3.41 3.40 -12.51
N LEU A 67 4.30 2.99 -11.60
CA LEU A 67 5.73 3.32 -11.63
C LEU A 67 6.56 2.49 -12.63
N ARG A 68 5.97 1.47 -13.27
CA ARG A 68 6.65 0.54 -14.21
C ARG A 68 7.88 -0.18 -13.63
N ILE A 69 7.84 -0.48 -12.33
CA ILE A 69 8.90 -1.23 -11.63
C ILE A 69 8.59 -2.72 -11.72
N ASP A 70 9.62 -3.57 -11.91
CA ASP A 70 9.41 -5.02 -11.87
C ASP A 70 9.05 -5.46 -10.44
N TYR A 71 7.96 -6.21 -10.34
CA TYR A 71 7.47 -6.74 -9.08
C TYR A 71 7.05 -8.20 -9.24
N ALA A 72 7.08 -8.93 -8.13
CA ALA A 72 6.54 -10.28 -8.04
C ALA A 72 5.48 -10.37 -6.94
N PRO A 73 4.36 -11.08 -7.14
CA PRO A 73 3.42 -11.35 -6.07
C PRO A 73 4.07 -12.20 -4.97
N ALA A 74 3.86 -11.79 -3.72
CA ALA A 74 4.42 -12.44 -2.54
C ALA A 74 3.51 -13.59 -2.07
N LEU A 75 3.97 -14.83 -2.23
CA LEU A 75 3.30 -16.03 -1.71
C LEU A 75 3.74 -16.23 -0.26
N VAL A 76 2.85 -15.96 0.69
CA VAL A 76 3.15 -16.04 2.13
C VAL A 76 2.72 -17.39 2.71
N GLY A 77 1.76 -18.06 2.11
CA GLY A 77 1.29 -19.34 2.61
C GLY A 77 0.22 -19.98 1.75
N PHE A 78 -0.48 -20.94 2.33
CA PHE A 78 -1.64 -21.57 1.74
C PHE A 78 -2.79 -21.52 2.74
N GLU A 79 -3.99 -21.23 2.24
CA GLU A 79 -5.22 -21.16 3.03
C GLU A 79 -6.21 -22.22 2.54
N LEU A 80 -6.86 -22.89 3.48
CA LEU A 80 -7.91 -23.85 3.18
C LEU A 80 -9.23 -23.10 3.02
N GLN A 81 -9.66 -22.90 1.78
CA GLN A 81 -10.94 -22.28 1.46
C GLN A 81 -11.85 -23.32 0.79
N GLN A 82 -13.06 -23.50 1.31
CA GLN A 82 -14.07 -24.41 0.75
C GLN A 82 -13.56 -25.85 0.53
N GLY A 83 -12.73 -26.35 1.46
CA GLY A 83 -12.13 -27.69 1.38
C GLY A 83 -11.02 -27.84 0.33
N ARG A 84 -10.57 -26.74 -0.30
CA ARG A 84 -9.44 -26.71 -1.24
C ARG A 84 -8.31 -25.83 -0.70
N MET A 85 -7.07 -26.24 -0.94
CA MET A 85 -5.89 -25.48 -0.54
C MET A 85 -5.56 -24.44 -1.62
N LEU A 86 -5.71 -23.15 -1.31
CA LEU A 86 -5.42 -22.03 -2.22
C LEU A 86 -4.15 -21.28 -1.77
N PRO A 87 -3.36 -20.75 -2.72
CA PRO A 87 -2.20 -19.92 -2.39
C PRO A 87 -2.64 -18.59 -1.78
N LYS A 88 -2.14 -18.27 -0.59
CA LYS A 88 -2.32 -16.97 0.06
C LYS A 88 -1.24 -16.01 -0.43
N ILE A 89 -1.63 -15.12 -1.33
CA ILE A 89 -0.80 -14.05 -1.85
C ILE A 89 -1.05 -12.81 -1.01
N ASP A 90 0.00 -12.25 -0.42
CA ASP A 90 -0.09 -11.06 0.41
C ASP A 90 1.04 -10.08 0.08
N GLY A 91 0.67 -8.97 -0.56
CA GLY A 91 1.61 -7.93 -0.97
C GLY A 91 2.45 -8.27 -2.18
N VAL A 92 3.58 -7.56 -2.31
CA VAL A 92 4.52 -7.69 -3.43
C VAL A 92 5.96 -7.75 -2.93
N VAL A 93 6.82 -8.37 -3.72
CA VAL A 93 8.28 -8.33 -3.57
C VAL A 93 8.84 -7.41 -4.64
N VAL A 94 9.69 -6.47 -4.22
CA VAL A 94 10.36 -5.48 -5.07
C VAL A 94 11.85 -5.49 -4.73
N CYS A 95 12.70 -5.05 -5.66
CA CYS A 95 14.11 -4.78 -5.35
C CYS A 95 14.24 -3.66 -4.30
N GLU A 96 15.27 -3.77 -3.46
CA GLU A 96 15.54 -2.84 -2.36
C GLU A 96 15.69 -1.38 -2.83
N GLU A 97 16.29 -1.18 -4.01
CA GLU A 97 16.52 0.13 -4.64
C GLU A 97 15.22 0.92 -4.85
N PHE A 98 14.12 0.25 -5.19
CA PHE A 98 12.84 0.89 -5.51
C PHE A 98 11.88 0.94 -4.32
N GLN A 99 12.28 0.39 -3.18
CA GLN A 99 11.42 0.29 -2.01
C GLN A 99 10.89 1.66 -1.56
N GLU A 100 11.77 2.65 -1.44
CA GLU A 100 11.41 3.98 -0.94
C GLU A 100 10.45 4.69 -1.89
N GLN A 101 10.74 4.62 -3.20
CA GLN A 101 9.90 5.23 -4.23
C GLN A 101 8.49 4.62 -4.23
N VAL A 102 8.38 3.29 -4.16
CA VAL A 102 7.10 2.59 -4.12
C VAL A 102 6.31 2.94 -2.86
N VAL A 103 6.97 3.01 -1.70
CA VAL A 103 6.30 3.36 -0.44
C VAL A 103 5.85 4.82 -0.44
N CYS A 104 6.66 5.74 -0.93
CA CYS A 104 6.31 7.16 -1.01
C CYS A 104 5.06 7.39 -1.86
N GLU A 105 5.04 6.85 -3.08
CA GLU A 105 3.90 6.97 -4.00
C GLU A 105 2.63 6.32 -3.41
N TYR A 106 2.79 5.17 -2.74
CA TYR A 106 1.68 4.52 -2.05
C TYR A 106 1.08 5.40 -0.95
N LEU A 107 1.93 6.03 -0.13
CA LEU A 107 1.48 6.93 0.94
C LEU A 107 0.72 8.13 0.38
N GLN A 108 1.24 8.78 -0.66
CA GLN A 108 0.58 9.92 -1.30
C GLN A 108 -0.81 9.52 -1.84
N ARG A 109 -0.90 8.35 -2.48
CA ARG A 109 -2.16 7.83 -3.02
C ARG A 109 -3.18 7.54 -1.92
N GLU A 110 -2.74 6.97 -0.80
CA GLU A 110 -3.61 6.69 0.35
C GLU A 110 -4.07 7.98 1.05
N GLU A 111 -3.19 8.97 1.20
CA GLU A 111 -3.55 10.29 1.73
C GLU A 111 -4.60 10.98 0.85
N ALA A 112 -4.44 10.94 -0.48
CA ALA A 112 -5.40 11.50 -1.42
C ALA A 112 -6.78 10.81 -1.32
N LYS A 113 -6.81 9.47 -1.23
CA LYS A 113 -8.06 8.72 -1.02
C LYS A 113 -8.72 9.07 0.31
N HIS A 114 -7.93 9.16 1.37
CA HIS A 114 -8.43 9.52 2.70
C HIS A 114 -9.02 10.94 2.70
N ALA A 115 -8.32 11.91 2.12
CA ALA A 115 -8.80 13.29 1.98
C ALA A 115 -10.11 13.37 1.17
N ALA A 116 -10.22 12.62 0.07
CA ALA A 116 -11.44 12.55 -0.74
C ALA A 116 -12.61 11.95 0.05
N ARG A 117 -12.36 10.89 0.84
CA ARG A 117 -13.37 10.28 1.71
C ARG A 117 -13.85 11.23 2.79
N MET A 118 -12.93 11.93 3.46
CA MET A 118 -13.27 12.96 4.44
C MET A 118 -14.05 14.12 3.82
N ALA A 119 -13.70 14.54 2.60
CA ALA A 119 -14.44 15.57 1.88
C ALA A 119 -15.87 15.12 1.53
N LYS A 120 -16.05 13.87 1.10
CA LYS A 120 -17.38 13.28 0.85
C LYS A 120 -18.23 13.24 2.12
N GLN A 121 -17.68 12.72 3.22
CA GLN A 121 -18.35 12.68 4.53
C GLN A 121 -18.74 14.08 5.02
N ARG A 122 -17.83 15.07 4.90
CA ARG A 122 -18.15 16.47 5.24
C ARG A 122 -19.29 17.01 4.39
N ARG A 123 -19.32 16.73 3.09
CA ARG A 123 -20.39 17.17 2.18
C ARG A 123 -21.73 16.56 2.56
N GLU A 124 -21.75 15.28 2.93
CA GLU A 124 -22.94 14.56 3.38
C GLU A 124 -23.45 15.10 4.72
N ALA A 125 -22.55 15.31 5.68
CA ALA A 125 -22.90 15.94 6.95
C ALA A 125 -23.51 17.33 6.73
N LEU A 126 -22.90 18.17 5.88
CA LEU A 126 -23.43 19.49 5.54
C LEU A 126 -24.79 19.42 4.82
N ALA A 127 -25.06 18.38 4.03
CA ALA A 127 -26.37 18.16 3.42
C ALA A 127 -27.42 17.78 4.48
N ALA A 128 -27.09 16.88 5.40
CA ALA A 128 -27.96 16.49 6.51
C ALA A 128 -28.28 17.69 7.42
N TRP A 129 -27.27 18.49 7.79
CA TRP A 129 -27.49 19.70 8.58
C TRP A 129 -28.40 20.72 7.88
N ARG A 130 -28.26 20.88 6.56
CA ARG A 130 -29.16 21.74 5.78
C ARG A 130 -30.60 21.26 5.85
N GLN A 131 -30.85 19.95 5.76
CA GLN A 131 -32.19 19.39 5.89
C GLN A 131 -32.79 19.64 7.29
N VAL A 132 -32.00 19.45 8.35
CA VAL A 132 -32.43 19.73 9.73
C VAL A 132 -32.83 21.19 9.90
N LEU A 133 -32.00 22.13 9.43
CA LEU A 133 -32.30 23.56 9.53
C LEU A 133 -33.51 23.96 8.68
N GLN A 134 -33.68 23.37 7.50
CA GLN A 134 -34.86 23.58 6.66
C GLN A 134 -36.13 23.08 7.36
N ALA A 135 -36.10 21.90 7.96
CA ALA A 135 -37.22 21.36 8.73
C ALA A 135 -37.55 22.23 9.95
N MET A 136 -36.55 22.75 10.66
CA MET A 136 -36.77 23.69 11.76
C MET A 136 -37.42 25.00 11.28
N ARG A 137 -36.92 25.58 10.18
CA ARG A 137 -37.50 26.78 9.57
C ARG A 137 -38.94 26.56 9.15
N MET A 138 -39.23 25.44 8.49
CA MET A 138 -40.58 25.08 8.05
C MET A 138 -41.54 24.96 9.25
N ARG A 139 -41.13 24.27 10.32
CA ARG A 139 -41.92 24.18 11.56
C ARG A 139 -42.17 25.54 12.19
N GLN A 140 -41.20 26.45 12.16
CA GLN A 140 -41.38 27.80 12.68
C GLN A 140 -42.39 28.60 11.83
N GLN A 141 -42.28 28.55 10.50
CA GLN A 141 -43.23 29.22 9.60
C GLN A 141 -44.65 28.68 9.76
N LEU A 142 -44.82 27.36 9.87
CA LEU A 142 -46.10 26.74 10.19
C LEU A 142 -46.68 27.31 11.49
N ARG A 143 -45.91 27.29 12.60
CA ARG A 143 -46.37 27.85 13.88
C ARG A 143 -46.84 29.30 13.77
N SER A 144 -46.07 30.17 13.13
CA SER A 144 -46.45 31.58 12.96
C SER A 144 -47.72 31.76 12.14
N ASN A 145 -47.93 30.95 11.09
CA ASN A 145 -49.15 31.01 10.28
C ASN A 145 -50.38 30.48 11.06
N TYR A 146 -50.23 29.41 11.85
CA TYR A 146 -51.30 28.88 12.70
C TYR A 146 -51.66 29.82 13.88
N GLU A 147 -50.70 30.57 14.41
CA GLU A 147 -50.94 31.61 15.42
C GLU A 147 -51.68 32.82 14.84
N ALA A 148 -51.41 33.17 13.57
CA ALA A 148 -52.08 34.26 12.86
C ALA A 148 -53.51 33.89 12.41
N ASP A 149 -53.75 32.65 12.00
CA ASP A 149 -55.05 32.18 11.48
C ASP A 149 -56.01 31.65 12.56
N GLY A 150 -55.63 31.69 13.84
CA GLY A 150 -56.54 31.62 14.99
C GLY A 150 -57.67 30.57 14.88
N LYS A 151 -57.33 29.29 15.10
CA LYS A 151 -58.23 28.12 15.25
C LYS A 151 -58.70 27.44 13.94
N VAL A 152 -58.05 26.34 13.58
CA VAL A 152 -58.76 25.10 13.21
C VAL A 152 -58.01 23.92 13.83
N ALA A 153 -58.79 22.99 14.38
CA ALA A 153 -58.39 21.88 15.24
C ALA A 153 -57.33 20.94 14.65
N LEU A 154 -56.47 20.46 15.55
CA LEU A 154 -55.93 19.09 15.65
C LEU A 154 -56.17 18.22 14.41
N ALA A 155 -55.35 18.38 13.39
CA ALA A 155 -55.15 17.34 12.39
C ALA A 155 -53.81 16.67 12.73
N GLU A 156 -53.93 15.47 13.29
CA GLU A 156 -52.85 14.50 13.36
C GLU A 156 -52.32 14.27 11.94
N GLU A 157 -51.08 14.66 11.65
CA GLU A 157 -50.40 14.18 10.44
C GLU A 157 -49.00 13.69 10.78
N GLN A 158 -48.87 12.38 10.64
CA GLN A 158 -47.65 11.62 10.68
C GLN A 158 -46.78 11.97 9.45
N ASP A 159 -46.14 13.13 9.45
CA ASP A 159 -45.00 13.36 8.55
C ASP A 159 -43.75 12.71 9.18
N VAL A 160 -43.72 11.39 9.08
CA VAL A 160 -42.51 10.61 9.30
C VAL A 160 -41.61 10.92 8.12
N VAL A 161 -40.78 11.97 8.26
CA VAL A 161 -39.66 12.20 7.35
C VAL A 161 -38.78 10.96 7.49
N ASP A 162 -38.88 10.04 6.53
CA ASP A 162 -38.09 8.83 6.47
C ASP A 162 -36.61 9.21 6.31
N LEU A 163 -35.95 9.37 7.45
CA LEU A 163 -34.51 9.62 7.58
C LEU A 163 -33.69 8.34 7.35
N THR A 164 -34.34 7.22 7.00
CA THR A 164 -33.69 5.93 6.80
C THR A 164 -33.65 5.54 5.32
N ARG A 165 -32.84 6.25 4.53
CA ARG A 165 -32.22 5.61 3.37
C ARG A 165 -30.84 6.18 3.03
N ALA A 166 -29.88 5.79 3.84
CA ALA A 166 -28.48 5.72 3.44
C ALA A 166 -28.02 4.26 3.61
N GLU A 167 -28.57 3.37 2.80
CA GLU A 167 -27.95 2.06 2.56
C GLU A 167 -26.95 2.23 1.41
N ASP A 168 -25.67 2.26 1.76
CA ASP A 168 -24.70 1.22 1.39
C ASP A 168 -23.29 1.78 1.58
N GLY A 169 -22.66 1.32 2.65
CA GLY A 169 -21.29 1.63 2.99
C GLY A 169 -20.93 0.85 4.24
N GLU A 170 -20.69 -0.46 4.10
CA GLU A 170 -20.00 -1.27 5.09
C GLU A 170 -18.55 -0.79 5.25
N ASP A 171 -18.41 0.40 5.80
CA ASP A 171 -17.16 0.94 6.27
C ASP A 171 -17.06 0.62 7.75
N THR A 172 -16.75 -0.64 8.07
CA THR A 172 -16.52 -1.05 9.45
C THR A 172 -15.36 -0.20 10.03
N PRO A 173 -15.59 0.56 11.12
CA PRO A 173 -14.60 1.51 11.66
C PRO A 173 -13.34 0.81 12.19
N ALA A 174 -13.43 -0.50 12.46
CA ALA A 174 -12.31 -1.32 12.89
C ALA A 174 -11.21 -1.47 11.83
N SER A 175 -11.56 -1.56 10.54
CA SER A 175 -10.55 -1.71 9.48
C SER A 175 -9.84 -0.38 9.17
N ALA A 176 -10.56 0.74 9.31
CA ALA A 176 -10.01 2.09 9.14
C ALA A 176 -8.92 2.39 10.17
N SER A 177 -9.14 2.00 11.44
CA SER A 177 -8.14 2.17 12.52
C SER A 177 -6.86 1.37 12.27
N ALA A 178 -6.98 0.11 11.84
CA ALA A 178 -5.81 -0.72 11.54
C ALA A 178 -5.01 -0.16 10.33
N HIS A 179 -5.70 0.30 9.29
CA HIS A 179 -5.08 0.90 8.12
C HIS A 179 -4.36 2.21 8.46
N GLU A 180 -4.99 3.07 9.26
CA GLU A 180 -4.40 4.33 9.72
C GLU A 180 -3.13 4.09 10.56
N MET A 181 -3.13 3.08 11.43
CA MET A 181 -1.94 2.69 12.18
C MET A 181 -0.80 2.24 11.28
N ILE A 182 -1.10 1.50 10.21
CA ILE A 182 -0.10 1.06 9.22
C ILE A 182 0.48 2.29 8.51
N LEU A 183 -0.36 3.21 8.03
CA LEU A 183 0.08 4.44 7.37
C LEU A 183 0.96 5.31 8.28
N GLN A 184 0.56 5.50 9.55
CA GLN A 184 1.36 6.25 10.52
C GLN A 184 2.72 5.59 10.78
N ARG A 185 2.77 4.27 10.87
CA ARG A 185 4.03 3.52 11.03
C ARG A 185 4.94 3.70 9.81
N LEU A 186 4.38 3.69 8.61
CA LEU A 186 5.12 3.91 7.36
C LEU A 186 5.63 5.34 7.26
N GLN A 187 4.79 6.35 7.55
CA GLN A 187 5.20 7.75 7.59
C GLN A 187 6.34 7.98 8.60
N ARG A 188 6.31 7.36 9.78
CA ARG A 188 7.44 7.44 10.72
C ARG A 188 8.71 6.80 10.17
N LYS A 189 8.58 5.63 9.53
CA LYS A 189 9.71 4.87 9.00
C LYS A 189 10.37 5.56 7.80
N TYR A 190 9.58 6.13 6.89
CA TYR A 190 10.06 6.66 5.61
C TYR A 190 10.00 8.20 5.50
N GLY A 191 9.25 8.89 6.37
CA GLY A 191 9.13 10.35 6.36
C GLY A 191 10.36 11.10 6.90
N GLN A 192 11.20 10.45 7.71
CA GLN A 192 12.45 11.05 8.19
C GLN A 192 13.55 11.09 7.12
N ALA A 193 13.50 10.23 6.11
CA ALA A 193 14.55 10.11 5.08
C ALA A 193 14.51 11.22 4.01
N HIS A 194 13.43 12.01 3.94
CA HIS A 194 13.28 13.11 2.98
C HIS A 194 13.31 14.52 3.61
N GLY A 195 13.63 14.62 4.91
CA GLY A 195 13.78 15.90 5.62
C GLY A 195 15.22 16.44 5.69
N GLY A 196 16.20 15.73 5.12
CA GLY A 196 17.59 16.16 5.04
C GLY A 196 17.86 16.92 3.76
N GLN A 197 18.03 18.24 3.90
CA GLN A 197 18.54 19.23 2.95
C GLN A 197 19.05 18.69 1.58
N LEU A 198 18.34 19.09 0.52
CA LEU A 198 18.93 19.35 -0.79
C LEU A 198 19.96 20.49 -0.60
N GLU A 199 21.25 20.15 -0.56
CA GLU A 199 22.33 21.12 -0.79
C GLU A 199 22.39 21.43 -2.30
N PRO A 200 22.47 22.71 -2.71
CA PRO A 200 22.59 23.09 -4.12
C PRO A 200 24.05 23.05 -4.60
N GLU A 201 24.23 22.42 -5.76
CA GLU A 201 25.20 22.74 -6.83
C GLU A 201 26.67 23.05 -6.45
N ALA A 202 27.57 22.09 -6.74
CA ALA A 202 28.98 22.37 -7.00
C ALA A 202 29.28 22.20 -8.49
N THR A 203 29.33 23.36 -9.17
CA THR A 203 29.83 23.58 -10.53
C THR A 203 31.16 22.87 -10.77
N ALA A 204 31.24 22.08 -11.84
CA ALA A 204 32.49 21.51 -12.34
C ALA A 204 33.42 22.62 -12.84
N PRO A 205 34.71 22.65 -12.46
CA PRO A 205 35.69 23.43 -13.21
C PRO A 205 36.16 22.64 -14.43
N ASP A 206 35.89 23.22 -15.59
CA ASP A 206 36.54 22.95 -16.86
C ASP A 206 38.06 23.17 -16.70
N SER A 207 38.88 22.19 -17.07
CA SER A 207 40.35 22.33 -17.10
C SER A 207 40.96 21.37 -18.11
N THR A 208 40.76 21.70 -19.38
CA THR A 208 41.69 21.36 -20.47
C THR A 208 42.85 22.37 -20.47
N ALA A 209 43.89 22.15 -19.67
CA ALA A 209 45.20 22.80 -19.84
C ALA A 209 46.27 22.18 -18.91
N ALA A 210 47.12 21.31 -19.46
CA ALA A 210 48.57 21.21 -19.17
C ALA A 210 49.08 19.86 -19.69
N VAL A 211 49.42 19.86 -20.98
CA VAL A 211 50.39 18.95 -21.57
C VAL A 211 51.78 19.44 -21.16
N ASN A 212 52.66 18.49 -20.80
CA ASN A 212 54.12 18.61 -20.68
C ASN A 212 54.69 19.57 -19.62
N ASP A 213 55.21 18.98 -18.54
CA ASP A 213 56.59 19.23 -18.12
C ASP A 213 57.07 18.13 -17.16
N SER A 214 58.36 17.79 -17.20
CA SER A 214 59.08 16.85 -16.30
C SER A 214 59.04 15.34 -16.64
N MET A 215 59.48 15.01 -17.85
CA MET A 215 60.43 13.91 -18.03
C MET A 215 61.82 14.50 -17.80
N GLU A 216 62.50 14.15 -16.70
CA GLU A 216 63.95 13.89 -16.59
C GLU A 216 64.41 13.87 -15.12
N ARG A 217 65.40 12.99 -14.85
CA ARG A 217 66.26 12.87 -13.66
C ARG A 217 65.73 12.05 -12.48
N ILE A 218 65.92 10.74 -12.58
CA ILE A 218 66.52 9.98 -11.48
C ILE A 218 67.73 9.27 -12.06
N ASP A 219 68.88 9.96 -11.99
CA ASP A 219 70.18 9.32 -12.10
C ASP A 219 70.47 8.55 -10.81
N ALA A 220 71.14 7.42 -11.02
CA ALA A 220 71.78 6.62 -9.99
C ALA A 220 72.73 7.46 -9.13
N GLU A 221 72.81 7.16 -7.82
CA GLU A 221 74.08 6.96 -7.12
C GLU A 221 73.87 6.49 -5.67
N GLU A 222 74.61 5.42 -5.34
CA GLU A 222 75.25 5.09 -4.06
C GLU A 222 74.51 4.44 -2.86
N PHE A 223 75.09 3.28 -2.51
CA PHE A 223 74.99 2.35 -1.37
C PHE A 223 73.86 1.31 -1.32
#